data_AF-A0A382I1B8-F1
#
_entry.id   AF-A0A382I1B8-F1
#
_cell.length_a   1.000
_cell.length_b   1.000
_cell.length_c   1.000
_cell.angle_alpha   90.00
_cell.angle_beta   90.00
_cell.angle_gamma   90.00
#
_symmetry.space_group_name_H-M   'P 1'
#
loop_
_entity.id
_entity.type
_entity.pdbx_description
1 polymer ?
#
loop_
_entity_poly.entity_id
_entity_poly.type
_entity_poly.pdbx_seq_one_letter_code
_entity_poly.pdbx_strand_id
1 'polypeptide(L)'
;DVLNISHRHQDHFDVRTLAYLAQNKRILTPDTIVLAPQDDLLLDILNELEIKNIKVVADFEQIQVKDVTLSPTPSRNQVSTAEDSFPEHGLIVNDGEVTIWNQVDSIVNPDIVQRIGELYGQIDFFHSRFVPLLEGNLSYNKPLTLPVDEYCTFLNVVKALGPKMVVPGSAAFKYRDELSFMNQYSFPITQDQFLRDLAAFCPEVPSSPFFSGDVAHISADEVRIEKQASDFVRVREDDSHLITFKPHAYVPVVTTQTTDPTEYEREMQVIDNFIENCFLERILNSELLGGWQHWQIVYQLEVFGQEGLRPQAWTVDFGQPGKPQLQKGDIGKINLYEGISSSELCALIEGTTSWDYVTLCGNYRTFNNIYRITNGGLELPPEDKSNYALEPLMDLFPWDNDMDRRKYMKDVHRWKGKAY
;
A
#
# COMPACT_ATOMS: atom_id res chain seq x y z
N ASP A 1 -2.79 -27.59 5.79
CA ASP A 1 -3.07 -28.03 4.41
C ASP A 1 -2.57 -27.03 3.39
N VAL A 2 -3.02 -25.77 3.44
CA VAL A 2 -2.58 -24.74 2.50
C VAL A 2 -2.25 -23.43 3.23
N LEU A 3 -1.19 -22.76 2.80
CA LEU A 3 -0.96 -21.34 3.04
C LEU A 3 -1.05 -20.63 1.68
N ASN A 4 -2.01 -19.73 1.51
CA ASN A 4 -2.15 -18.93 0.28
C ASN A 4 -1.61 -17.53 0.51
N ILE A 5 -0.70 -17.09 -0.34
CA ILE A 5 -0.16 -15.73 -0.37
C ILE A 5 -0.66 -15.08 -1.67
N SER A 6 -1.43 -14.01 -1.55
CA SER A 6 -2.10 -13.35 -2.68
C SER A 6 -1.14 -12.49 -3.52
N HIS A 7 -0.32 -11.68 -2.85
CA HIS A 7 0.64 -10.76 -3.43
C HIS A 7 1.60 -10.26 -2.33
N ARG A 8 2.52 -9.35 -2.69
CA ARG A 8 3.64 -8.95 -1.83
C ARG A 8 3.44 -7.69 -0.99
N HIS A 9 2.28 -7.04 -0.96
CA HIS A 9 2.07 -5.89 -0.06
C HIS A 9 2.10 -6.33 1.40
N GLN A 10 2.53 -5.43 2.29
CA GLN A 10 2.88 -5.79 3.68
C GLN A 10 1.69 -6.23 4.53
N ASP A 11 0.49 -5.78 4.21
CA ASP A 11 -0.76 -6.20 4.85
C ASP A 11 -1.20 -7.61 4.43
N HIS A 12 -0.64 -8.12 3.32
CA HIS A 12 -0.86 -9.48 2.80
C HIS A 12 0.39 -10.39 2.90
N PHE A 13 1.57 -9.82 3.15
CA PHE A 13 2.86 -10.49 3.16
C PHE A 13 3.74 -10.03 4.34
N ASP A 14 3.49 -10.63 5.52
CA ASP A 14 4.26 -10.34 6.74
C ASP A 14 5.38 -11.36 6.97
N VAL A 15 6.63 -10.90 6.79
CA VAL A 15 7.86 -11.71 6.96
C VAL A 15 7.97 -12.26 8.39
N ARG A 16 7.53 -11.52 9.40
CA ARG A 16 7.58 -11.98 10.79
C ARG A 16 6.68 -13.19 10.99
N THR A 17 5.44 -13.13 10.50
CA THR A 17 4.49 -14.26 10.54
C THR A 17 5.02 -15.45 9.75
N LEU A 18 5.56 -15.24 8.55
CA LEU A 18 6.16 -16.30 7.75
C LEU A 18 7.35 -16.97 8.44
N ALA A 19 8.23 -16.19 9.09
CA ALA A 19 9.37 -16.72 9.85
C ALA A 19 8.93 -17.57 11.05
N TYR A 20 7.82 -17.19 11.71
CA TYR A 20 7.21 -17.99 12.77
C TYR A 20 6.62 -19.29 12.22
N LEU A 21 5.85 -19.20 11.13
CA LEU A 21 5.20 -20.35 10.49
C LEU A 21 6.23 -21.38 9.98
N ALA A 22 7.34 -20.92 9.39
CA ALA A 22 8.42 -21.79 8.90
C ALA A 22 9.05 -22.67 10.00
N GLN A 23 9.10 -22.15 11.23
CA GLN A 23 9.61 -22.85 12.41
C GLN A 23 8.54 -23.75 13.06
N ASN A 24 7.26 -23.40 12.93
CA ASN A 24 6.16 -24.14 13.55
C ASN A 24 5.71 -25.33 12.69
N LYS A 25 6.39 -26.49 12.88
CA LYS A 25 6.10 -27.73 12.16
C LYS A 25 4.73 -28.36 12.45
N ARG A 26 3.97 -27.81 13.41
CA ARG A 26 2.57 -28.22 13.66
C ARG A 26 1.60 -27.48 12.74
N ILE A 27 1.94 -26.26 12.30
CA ILE A 27 1.11 -25.44 11.41
C ILE A 27 1.52 -25.66 9.97
N LEU A 28 2.80 -25.40 9.64
CA LEU A 28 3.37 -25.73 8.32
C LEU A 28 4.07 -27.08 8.40
N THR A 29 3.32 -28.11 8.03
CA THR A 29 3.85 -29.48 7.87
C THR A 29 4.61 -29.62 6.54
N PRO A 30 5.45 -30.66 6.36
CA PRO A 30 6.08 -30.94 5.07
C PRO A 30 5.11 -31.08 3.90
N ASP A 31 3.87 -31.51 4.19
CA ASP A 31 2.81 -31.71 3.19
C ASP A 31 1.96 -30.45 2.97
N THR A 32 2.17 -29.39 3.75
CA THR A 32 1.42 -28.13 3.56
C THR A 32 1.87 -27.48 2.26
N ILE A 33 0.92 -27.16 1.39
CA ILE A 33 1.19 -26.50 0.11
C ILE A 33 1.21 -24.99 0.34
N VAL A 34 2.24 -24.30 -0.13
CA VAL A 34 2.31 -22.84 -0.09
C VAL A 34 2.03 -22.31 -1.48
N LEU A 35 0.86 -21.70 -1.69
CA LEU A 35 0.50 -21.06 -2.96
C LEU A 35 1.07 -19.65 -2.97
N ALA A 36 1.79 -19.32 -4.04
CA ALA A 36 2.41 -18.01 -4.22
C ALA A 36 2.28 -17.56 -5.68
N PRO A 37 2.17 -16.24 -5.95
CA PRO A 37 2.21 -15.74 -7.32
C PRO A 37 3.64 -15.82 -7.89
N GLN A 38 3.78 -15.66 -9.21
CA GLN A 38 5.08 -15.63 -9.89
C GLN A 38 5.79 -14.27 -9.67
N ASP A 39 6.15 -14.00 -8.42
CA ASP A 39 6.85 -12.79 -8.00
C ASP A 39 8.25 -13.16 -7.47
N ASP A 40 9.30 -12.78 -8.19
CA ASP A 40 10.67 -13.20 -7.87
C ASP A 40 11.13 -12.71 -6.49
N LEU A 41 10.72 -11.51 -6.09
CA LEU A 41 11.06 -10.95 -4.78
C LEU A 41 10.37 -11.73 -3.66
N LEU A 42 9.06 -11.96 -3.78
CA LEU A 42 8.30 -12.76 -2.83
C LEU A 42 8.88 -14.17 -2.71
N LEU A 43 9.16 -14.81 -3.84
CA LEU A 43 9.72 -16.16 -3.89
C LEU A 43 11.12 -16.23 -3.26
N ASP A 44 11.96 -15.23 -3.48
CA ASP A 44 13.28 -15.12 -2.84
C ASP A 44 13.13 -15.06 -1.30
N ILE A 45 12.20 -14.25 -0.79
CA ILE A 45 11.94 -14.17 0.65
C ILE A 45 11.42 -15.49 1.23
N LEU A 46 10.51 -16.18 0.54
CA LEU A 46 10.04 -17.50 0.98
C LEU A 46 11.18 -18.53 1.03
N ASN A 47 12.07 -18.50 0.03
CA ASN A 47 13.24 -19.38 -0.04
C ASN A 47 14.22 -19.09 1.09
N GLU A 48 14.50 -17.81 1.37
CA GLU A 48 15.36 -17.39 2.47
C GLU A 48 14.78 -17.78 3.83
N LEU A 49 13.46 -17.77 4.01
CA LEU A 49 12.79 -18.31 5.20
C LEU A 49 12.75 -19.84 5.26
N GLU A 50 13.29 -20.53 4.25
CA GLU A 50 13.33 -21.98 4.12
C GLU A 50 11.94 -22.63 4.08
N ILE A 51 10.93 -21.89 3.64
CA ILE A 51 9.58 -22.41 3.40
C ILE A 51 9.65 -23.46 2.29
N LYS A 52 8.93 -24.57 2.48
CA LYS A 52 8.95 -25.74 1.58
C LYS A 52 7.60 -25.89 0.88
N ASN A 53 7.60 -26.71 -0.18
CA ASN A 53 6.40 -27.06 -0.95
C ASN A 53 5.67 -25.83 -1.51
N ILE A 54 6.46 -24.87 -2.01
CA ILE A 54 5.96 -23.69 -2.70
C ILE A 54 5.48 -24.11 -4.08
N LYS A 55 4.21 -23.84 -4.37
CA LYS A 55 3.61 -23.98 -5.70
C LYS A 55 3.33 -22.58 -6.22
N VAL A 56 4.06 -22.20 -7.27
CA VAL A 56 3.73 -21.00 -8.02
C VAL A 56 2.45 -21.25 -8.81
N VAL A 57 1.50 -20.34 -8.73
CA VAL A 57 0.17 -20.51 -9.31
C VAL A 57 -0.10 -19.54 -10.45
N ALA A 58 -0.90 -20.00 -11.42
CA ALA A 58 -1.39 -19.18 -12.52
C ALA A 58 -2.88 -18.87 -12.39
N ASP A 59 -3.34 -17.84 -13.10
CA ASP A 59 -4.74 -17.45 -13.18
C ASP A 59 -5.63 -18.63 -13.58
N PHE A 60 -6.68 -18.85 -12.78
CA PHE A 60 -7.66 -19.94 -12.93
C PHE A 60 -7.07 -21.35 -12.95
N GLU A 61 -5.82 -21.54 -12.52
CA GLU A 61 -5.26 -22.87 -12.32
C GLU A 61 -6.04 -23.57 -11.19
N GLN A 62 -6.66 -24.71 -11.51
CA GLN A 62 -7.35 -25.52 -10.52
C GLN A 62 -6.36 -26.39 -9.73
N ILE A 63 -6.34 -26.18 -8.42
CA ILE A 63 -5.42 -26.84 -7.50
C ILE A 63 -6.26 -27.66 -6.52
N GLN A 64 -6.29 -28.97 -6.74
CA GLN A 64 -6.99 -29.89 -5.83
C GLN A 64 -6.17 -30.08 -4.56
N VAL A 65 -6.79 -29.81 -3.40
CA VAL A 65 -6.23 -30.11 -2.09
C VAL A 65 -7.29 -30.87 -1.29
N LYS A 66 -7.07 -32.17 -1.10
CA LYS A 66 -8.07 -33.08 -0.51
C LYS A 66 -9.39 -33.01 -1.28
N ASP A 67 -10.46 -32.58 -0.64
CA ASP A 67 -11.82 -32.42 -1.13
C ASP A 67 -12.12 -31.03 -1.68
N VAL A 68 -11.21 -30.06 -1.55
CA VAL A 68 -11.40 -28.70 -2.06
C VAL A 68 -10.57 -28.41 -3.30
N THR A 69 -11.15 -27.69 -4.25
CA THR A 69 -10.47 -27.05 -5.39
C THR A 69 -10.20 -25.60 -5.05
N LEU A 70 -8.94 -25.20 -5.14
CA LEU A 70 -8.50 -23.82 -5.03
C LEU A 70 -8.23 -23.27 -6.42
N SER A 71 -8.62 -22.03 -6.69
CA SER A 71 -8.41 -21.41 -8.00
C SER A 71 -8.09 -19.92 -7.85
N PRO A 72 -6.82 -19.53 -8.05
CA PRO A 72 -6.44 -18.12 -8.03
C PRO A 72 -7.14 -17.37 -9.14
N THR A 73 -7.61 -16.14 -8.87
CA THR A 73 -8.25 -15.29 -9.86
C THR A 73 -7.36 -14.11 -10.21
N PRO A 74 -7.28 -13.68 -11.48
CA PRO A 74 -6.43 -12.58 -11.92
C PRO A 74 -6.78 -11.24 -11.27
N SER A 75 -5.77 -10.37 -11.16
CA SER A 75 -5.91 -8.94 -10.89
C SER A 75 -5.41 -8.10 -12.07
N ARG A 76 -6.03 -6.94 -12.29
CA ARG A 76 -5.63 -5.91 -13.26
C ARG A 76 -4.78 -4.79 -12.63
N ASN A 77 -4.17 -5.04 -11.48
CA ASN A 77 -3.29 -4.09 -10.79
C ASN A 77 -2.14 -3.57 -11.69
N GLN A 78 -1.75 -4.33 -12.72
CA GLN A 78 -0.76 -3.92 -13.74
C GLN A 78 -1.12 -2.66 -14.55
N VAL A 79 -2.37 -2.18 -14.48
CA VAL A 79 -2.83 -0.95 -15.15
C VAL A 79 -2.69 0.29 -14.23
N SER A 80 -2.39 0.09 -12.94
CA SER A 80 -2.12 1.19 -12.01
C SER A 80 -0.66 1.67 -12.18
N THR A 81 -0.46 2.97 -12.09
CA THR A 81 0.69 3.73 -12.62
C THR A 81 2.02 3.54 -11.89
N ALA A 82 2.25 2.42 -11.21
CA ALA A 82 3.55 2.08 -10.66
C ALA A 82 4.34 1.31 -11.72
N GLU A 83 5.57 1.73 -12.01
CA GLU A 83 6.52 0.98 -12.86
C GLU A 83 6.85 -0.41 -12.28
N ASP A 84 6.36 -0.68 -11.08
CA ASP A 84 6.50 -1.92 -10.34
C ASP A 84 5.26 -2.82 -10.47
N SER A 85 5.14 -3.49 -11.62
CA SER A 85 4.09 -4.48 -11.87
C SER A 85 4.41 -5.79 -11.16
N PHE A 86 3.71 -6.11 -10.08
CA PHE A 86 3.73 -7.43 -9.45
C PHE A 86 2.41 -8.21 -9.62
N PRO A 87 2.46 -9.54 -9.71
CA PRO A 87 1.27 -10.36 -9.80
C PRO A 87 0.50 -10.39 -8.48
N GLU A 88 -0.83 -10.35 -8.61
CA GLU A 88 -1.77 -10.37 -7.51
C GLU A 88 -2.97 -11.24 -7.85
N HIS A 89 -3.39 -12.06 -6.88
CA HIS A 89 -4.53 -12.95 -7.06
C HIS A 89 -5.57 -12.83 -5.95
N GLY A 90 -6.84 -12.91 -6.35
CA GLY A 90 -7.93 -13.37 -5.51
C GLY A 90 -7.92 -14.90 -5.42
N LEU A 91 -8.80 -15.49 -4.61
CA LEU A 91 -8.85 -16.94 -4.43
C LEU A 91 -10.29 -17.44 -4.39
N ILE A 92 -10.62 -18.37 -5.29
CA ILE A 92 -11.83 -19.18 -5.23
C ILE A 92 -11.53 -20.47 -4.47
N VAL A 93 -12.45 -20.86 -3.61
CA VAL A 93 -12.48 -22.14 -2.89
C VAL A 93 -13.80 -22.83 -3.22
N ASN A 94 -13.73 -24.06 -3.74
CA ASN A 94 -14.90 -24.86 -4.09
C ASN A 94 -14.75 -26.27 -3.52
N ASP A 95 -15.75 -26.79 -2.81
CA ASP A 95 -15.77 -28.15 -2.25
C ASP A 95 -16.65 -29.13 -3.05
N GLY A 96 -17.17 -28.69 -4.19
CA GLY A 96 -18.13 -29.41 -5.04
C GLY A 96 -19.60 -29.07 -4.75
N GLU A 97 -19.93 -28.50 -3.59
CA GLU A 97 -21.28 -28.06 -3.23
C GLU A 97 -21.39 -26.54 -3.09
N VAL A 98 -20.35 -25.92 -2.53
CA VAL A 98 -20.27 -24.50 -2.20
C VAL A 98 -19.06 -23.87 -2.90
N THR A 99 -19.24 -22.67 -3.40
CA THR A 99 -18.17 -21.81 -3.95
C THR A 99 -18.05 -20.51 -3.17
N ILE A 100 -16.85 -20.26 -2.66
CA ILE A 100 -16.48 -19.02 -1.97
C ILE A 100 -15.45 -18.30 -2.83
N TRP A 101 -15.58 -16.98 -2.95
CA TRP A 101 -14.55 -16.15 -3.56
C TRP A 101 -14.08 -15.08 -2.58
N ASN A 102 -12.77 -15.04 -2.34
CA ASN A 102 -12.11 -13.92 -1.72
C ASN A 102 -11.40 -13.08 -2.78
N GLN A 103 -11.89 -11.86 -3.02
CA GLN A 103 -11.31 -10.96 -4.02
C GLN A 103 -9.92 -10.46 -3.62
N VAL A 104 -9.60 -10.41 -2.32
CA VAL A 104 -8.39 -9.75 -1.82
C VAL A 104 -8.33 -8.32 -2.40
N ASP A 105 -7.20 -7.86 -2.90
CA ASP A 105 -7.03 -6.53 -3.50
C ASP A 105 -7.26 -6.53 -5.01
N SER A 106 -7.70 -7.66 -5.58
CA SER A 106 -7.81 -7.82 -7.03
C SER A 106 -8.70 -6.80 -7.69
N ILE A 107 -8.12 -6.04 -8.63
CA ILE A 107 -8.87 -5.20 -9.57
C ILE A 107 -9.41 -6.11 -10.66
N VAL A 108 -10.73 -6.23 -10.77
CA VAL A 108 -11.36 -7.14 -11.74
C VAL A 108 -12.13 -6.36 -12.81
N ASN A 109 -12.18 -6.92 -14.02
CA ASN A 109 -12.97 -6.40 -15.13
C ASN A 109 -14.15 -7.36 -15.44
N PRO A 110 -15.10 -6.95 -16.30
CA PRO A 110 -16.25 -7.80 -16.65
C PRO A 110 -15.87 -9.18 -17.18
N ASP A 111 -14.79 -9.31 -17.94
CA ASP A 111 -14.34 -10.61 -18.48
C ASP A 111 -13.95 -11.59 -17.37
N ILE A 112 -13.27 -11.10 -16.32
CA ILE A 112 -12.90 -11.91 -15.16
C ILE A 112 -14.16 -12.38 -14.43
N VAL A 113 -15.11 -11.48 -14.18
CA VAL A 113 -16.38 -11.80 -13.49
C VAL A 113 -17.18 -12.82 -14.31
N GLN A 114 -17.29 -12.62 -15.63
CA GLN A 114 -17.94 -13.58 -16.52
C GLN A 114 -17.26 -14.95 -16.47
N ARG A 115 -15.92 -14.98 -16.51
CA ARG A 115 -15.16 -16.23 -16.48
C ARG A 115 -15.37 -17.01 -15.18
N ILE A 116 -15.46 -16.31 -14.05
CA ILE A 116 -15.81 -16.93 -12.76
C ILE A 116 -17.20 -17.56 -12.83
N GLY A 117 -18.18 -16.85 -13.38
CA GLY A 117 -19.54 -17.38 -13.58
C GLY A 117 -19.60 -18.59 -14.52
N GLU A 118 -18.79 -18.62 -15.58
CA GLU A 118 -18.68 -19.77 -16.49
C GLU A 118 -18.10 -21.02 -15.81
N LEU A 119 -17.15 -20.83 -14.89
CA LEU A 119 -16.43 -21.92 -14.23
C LEU A 119 -17.19 -22.48 -13.01
N TYR A 120 -17.82 -21.61 -12.22
CA TYR A 120 -18.39 -21.99 -10.92
C TYR A 120 -19.89 -21.70 -10.79
N GLY A 121 -20.50 -21.05 -11.79
CA GLY A 121 -21.88 -20.60 -11.68
C GLY A 121 -22.03 -19.47 -10.66
N GLN A 122 -23.08 -19.55 -9.85
CA GLN A 122 -23.36 -18.55 -8.83
C GLN A 122 -22.44 -18.77 -7.62
N ILE A 123 -21.77 -17.72 -7.16
CA ILE A 123 -20.95 -17.75 -5.94
C ILE A 123 -21.84 -17.74 -4.70
N ASP A 124 -21.59 -18.64 -3.75
CA ASP A 124 -22.37 -18.73 -2.52
C ASP A 124 -21.96 -17.66 -1.50
N PHE A 125 -20.65 -17.39 -1.38
CA PHE A 125 -20.13 -16.41 -0.43
C PHE A 125 -18.99 -15.59 -1.04
N PHE A 126 -19.16 -14.28 -1.08
CA PHE A 126 -18.21 -13.37 -1.71
C PHE A 126 -17.64 -12.36 -0.71
N HIS A 127 -16.33 -12.38 -0.49
CA HIS A 127 -15.61 -11.30 0.16
C HIS A 127 -15.22 -10.26 -0.91
N SER A 128 -15.97 -9.18 -0.97
CA SER A 128 -15.80 -8.12 -1.97
C SER A 128 -14.91 -7.01 -1.44
N ARG A 129 -14.06 -6.44 -2.31
CA ARG A 129 -13.42 -5.15 -1.99
C ARG A 129 -14.49 -4.11 -1.68
N PHE A 130 -14.38 -3.45 -0.53
CA PHE A 130 -15.39 -2.49 -0.09
C PHE A 130 -14.89 -1.04 0.03
N VAL A 131 -13.58 -0.84 0.13
CA VAL A 131 -12.98 0.48 0.37
C VAL A 131 -11.86 0.76 -0.63
N PRO A 132 -11.91 1.89 -1.34
CA PRO A 132 -10.78 2.36 -2.14
C PRO A 132 -9.81 3.06 -1.18
N LEU A 133 -8.68 2.41 -0.91
CA LEU A 133 -7.69 2.90 0.03
C LEU A 133 -7.04 4.18 -0.50
N LEU A 134 -6.99 5.21 0.35
CA LEU A 134 -6.33 6.50 0.05
C LEU A 134 -4.96 6.59 0.73
N GLU A 135 -4.32 5.45 0.88
CA GLU A 135 -3.00 5.29 1.46
C GLU A 135 -1.98 6.12 0.68
N GLY A 136 -1.33 7.05 1.37
CA GLY A 136 -0.39 8.01 0.75
C GLY A 136 -1.03 9.26 0.14
N ASN A 137 -2.35 9.37 -0.01
CA ASN A 137 -2.94 10.59 -0.62
C ASN A 137 -2.62 11.85 0.18
N LEU A 138 -2.61 11.75 1.52
CA LEU A 138 -2.18 12.86 2.37
C LEU A 138 -0.72 13.25 2.09
N SER A 139 0.17 12.25 2.04
CA SER A 139 1.61 12.42 1.83
C SER A 139 1.92 13.03 0.46
N TYR A 140 1.17 12.70 -0.58
CA TYR A 140 1.38 13.20 -1.93
C TYR A 140 0.50 14.40 -2.32
N ASN A 141 -0.22 14.99 -1.36
CA ASN A 141 -1.18 16.07 -1.61
C ASN A 141 -2.18 15.73 -2.74
N LYS A 142 -2.64 14.47 -2.78
CA LYS A 142 -3.68 13.99 -3.69
C LYS A 142 -5.07 14.23 -3.10
N PRO A 143 -6.14 14.20 -3.91
CA PRO A 143 -7.50 14.39 -3.42
C PRO A 143 -7.85 13.46 -2.25
N LEU A 144 -8.32 14.04 -1.15
CA LEU A 144 -8.85 13.32 0.02
C LEU A 144 -10.38 13.26 -0.07
N THR A 145 -10.86 12.61 -1.12
CA THR A 145 -12.28 12.40 -1.41
C THR A 145 -12.49 10.96 -1.85
N LEU A 146 -13.69 10.42 -1.64
CA LEU A 146 -14.06 9.11 -2.18
C LEU A 146 -13.85 9.08 -3.71
N PRO A 147 -12.99 8.19 -4.25
CA PRO A 147 -12.86 7.99 -5.69
C PRO A 147 -14.11 7.27 -6.19
N VAL A 148 -15.12 8.05 -6.57
CA VAL A 148 -16.46 7.54 -6.91
C VAL A 148 -16.42 6.55 -8.07
N ASP A 149 -15.58 6.77 -9.07
CA ASP A 149 -15.47 5.88 -10.22
C ASP A 149 -14.94 4.49 -9.81
N GLU A 150 -13.89 4.44 -9.00
CA GLU A 150 -13.35 3.19 -8.45
C GLU A 150 -14.36 2.52 -7.54
N TYR A 151 -14.96 3.26 -6.60
CA TYR A 151 -15.98 2.73 -5.69
C TYR A 151 -17.19 2.15 -6.44
N CYS A 152 -17.62 2.79 -7.53
CA CYS A 152 -18.69 2.31 -8.39
C CYS A 152 -18.35 0.94 -9.01
N THR A 153 -17.07 0.68 -9.33
CA THR A 153 -16.66 -0.65 -9.83
C THR A 153 -16.93 -1.74 -8.80
N PHE A 154 -16.77 -1.47 -7.49
CA PHE A 154 -17.00 -2.46 -6.45
C PHE A 154 -18.47 -2.89 -6.39
N LEU A 155 -19.39 -1.92 -6.43
CA LEU A 155 -20.83 -2.17 -6.49
C LEU A 155 -21.22 -2.93 -7.77
N ASN A 156 -20.63 -2.56 -8.91
CA ASN A 156 -20.88 -3.23 -10.19
C ASN A 156 -20.39 -4.69 -10.21
N VAL A 157 -19.25 -4.99 -9.57
CA VAL A 157 -18.75 -6.36 -9.44
C VAL A 157 -19.73 -7.23 -8.66
N VAL A 158 -20.22 -6.74 -7.51
CA VAL A 158 -21.23 -7.46 -6.71
C VAL A 158 -22.49 -7.73 -7.53
N LYS A 159 -22.98 -6.71 -8.25
CA LYS A 159 -24.18 -6.82 -9.08
C LYS A 159 -24.00 -7.80 -10.26
N ALA A 160 -22.84 -7.75 -10.93
CA ALA A 160 -22.56 -8.62 -12.06
C ALA A 160 -22.35 -10.08 -11.64
N LEU A 161 -21.74 -10.30 -10.47
CA LEU A 161 -21.51 -11.63 -9.90
C LEU A 161 -22.79 -12.25 -9.34
N GLY A 162 -23.67 -11.43 -8.73
CA GLY A 162 -24.93 -11.86 -8.11
C GLY A 162 -24.76 -12.98 -7.07
N PRO A 163 -23.87 -12.86 -6.08
CA PRO A 163 -23.61 -13.93 -5.12
C PRO A 163 -24.83 -14.19 -4.20
N LYS A 164 -24.90 -15.36 -3.58
CA LYS A 164 -25.96 -15.65 -2.57
C LYS A 164 -25.77 -14.84 -1.29
N MET A 165 -24.53 -14.50 -0.95
CA MET A 165 -24.19 -13.56 0.13
C MET A 165 -22.91 -12.81 -0.23
N VAL A 166 -22.92 -11.49 -0.03
CA VAL A 166 -21.71 -10.65 -0.07
C VAL A 166 -21.38 -10.10 1.31
N VAL A 167 -20.09 -10.09 1.64
CA VAL A 167 -19.56 -9.43 2.83
C VAL A 167 -18.40 -8.50 2.45
N PRO A 168 -18.17 -7.42 3.21
CA PRO A 168 -17.00 -6.57 3.03
C PRO A 168 -15.74 -7.39 3.31
N GLY A 169 -14.82 -7.44 2.35
CA GLY A 169 -13.53 -8.10 2.45
C GLY A 169 -12.40 -7.15 2.08
N SER A 170 -11.18 -7.51 2.50
CA SER A 170 -9.95 -6.75 2.27
C SER A 170 -9.96 -5.38 3.00
N ALA A 171 -8.85 -5.01 3.65
CA ALA A 171 -8.76 -3.81 4.51
C ALA A 171 -9.52 -3.82 5.85
N ALA A 172 -9.30 -4.85 6.68
CA ALA A 172 -9.75 -4.91 8.08
C ALA A 172 -8.64 -4.49 9.07
N PHE A 173 -7.99 -3.36 8.83
CA PHE A 173 -6.87 -2.86 9.65
C PHE A 173 -7.00 -1.36 9.98
N LYS A 174 -6.13 -0.87 10.84
CA LYS A 174 -5.97 0.56 11.16
C LYS A 174 -4.51 0.88 11.48
N TYR A 175 -4.12 2.13 11.26
CA TYR A 175 -2.88 2.68 11.80
C TYR A 175 -2.95 2.73 13.32
N ARG A 176 -1.80 2.60 13.97
CA ARG A 176 -1.66 2.58 15.43
C ARG A 176 -0.70 3.66 15.91
N ASP A 177 -0.75 3.89 17.22
CA ASP A 177 0.22 4.70 17.96
C ASP A 177 0.37 6.11 17.34
N GLU A 178 1.58 6.58 17.10
CA GLU A 178 1.86 7.92 16.55
C GLU A 178 1.36 8.12 15.11
N LEU A 179 1.09 7.04 14.37
CA LEU A 179 0.54 7.09 13.01
C LEU A 179 -1.00 7.04 12.99
N SER A 180 -1.64 6.93 14.16
CA SER A 180 -3.10 6.77 14.26
C SER A 180 -3.91 7.90 13.64
N PHE A 181 -3.32 9.09 13.46
CA PHE A 181 -3.98 10.20 12.76
C PHE A 181 -4.31 9.87 11.29
N MET A 182 -3.51 9.01 10.64
CA MET A 182 -3.72 8.58 9.24
C MET A 182 -5.06 7.86 9.03
N ASN A 183 -5.63 7.26 10.09
CA ASN A 183 -6.94 6.59 10.04
C ASN A 183 -8.09 7.51 9.58
N GLN A 184 -7.97 8.83 9.77
CA GLN A 184 -8.99 9.78 9.32
C GLN A 184 -8.90 10.11 7.82
N TYR A 185 -7.85 9.65 7.13
CA TYR A 185 -7.52 10.00 5.75
C TYR A 185 -7.45 8.79 4.81
N SER A 186 -7.08 7.61 5.29
CA SER A 186 -6.85 6.44 4.42
C SER A 186 -8.12 5.68 4.04
N PHE A 187 -9.20 5.78 4.82
CA PHE A 187 -10.40 4.96 4.67
C PHE A 187 -11.64 5.82 4.36
N PRO A 188 -11.96 6.13 3.09
CA PRO A 188 -13.05 7.03 2.74
C PRO A 188 -14.45 6.47 2.95
N ILE A 189 -14.58 5.15 3.11
CA ILE A 189 -15.84 4.41 3.28
C ILE A 189 -15.69 3.39 4.40
N THR A 190 -16.75 3.22 5.19
CA THR A 190 -16.85 2.18 6.21
C THR A 190 -17.62 0.97 5.67
N GLN A 191 -17.43 -0.19 6.29
CA GLN A 191 -18.21 -1.41 5.98
C GLN A 191 -19.73 -1.14 6.03
N ASP A 192 -20.19 -0.43 7.07
CA ASP A 192 -21.61 -0.07 7.21
C ASP A 192 -22.12 0.81 6.06
N GLN A 193 -21.31 1.75 5.57
CA GLN A 193 -21.70 2.59 4.45
C GLN A 193 -21.77 1.78 3.15
N PHE A 194 -20.77 0.93 2.90
CA PHE A 194 -20.77 0.04 1.74
C PHE A 194 -21.99 -0.88 1.71
N LEU A 195 -22.34 -1.51 2.84
CA LEU A 195 -23.52 -2.37 2.95
C LEU A 195 -24.83 -1.62 2.72
N ARG A 196 -24.94 -0.37 3.23
CA ARG A 196 -26.11 0.49 2.95
C ARG A 196 -26.21 0.83 1.47
N ASP A 197 -25.10 1.15 0.83
CA ASP A 197 -25.06 1.51 -0.59
C ASP A 197 -25.41 0.28 -1.47
N LEU A 198 -24.88 -0.91 -1.14
CA LEU A 198 -25.23 -2.16 -1.81
C LEU A 198 -26.73 -2.47 -1.72
N ALA A 199 -27.32 -2.36 -0.52
CA ALA A 199 -28.74 -2.60 -0.33
C ALA A 199 -29.62 -1.65 -1.17
N ALA A 200 -29.14 -0.45 -1.49
CA ALA A 200 -29.80 0.47 -2.40
C ALA A 200 -29.52 0.18 -3.88
N PHE A 201 -28.30 -0.27 -4.22
CA PHE A 201 -27.83 -0.44 -5.60
C PHE A 201 -28.22 -1.77 -6.25
N CYS A 202 -28.21 -2.86 -5.49
CA CYS A 202 -28.59 -4.22 -5.90
C CYS A 202 -29.33 -4.95 -4.75
N PRO A 203 -30.57 -4.52 -4.41
CA PRO A 203 -31.33 -5.04 -3.26
C PRO A 203 -31.62 -6.55 -3.32
N GLU A 204 -31.48 -7.17 -4.49
CA GLU A 204 -31.63 -8.60 -4.71
C GLU A 204 -30.48 -9.44 -4.15
N VAL A 205 -29.31 -8.84 -3.90
CA VAL A 205 -28.12 -9.54 -3.37
C VAL A 205 -28.10 -9.40 -1.84
N PRO A 206 -28.24 -10.50 -1.08
CA PRO A 206 -28.09 -10.46 0.37
C PRO A 206 -26.69 -10.02 0.78
N SER A 207 -26.61 -9.15 1.79
CA SER A 207 -25.34 -8.65 2.32
C SER A 207 -25.36 -8.61 3.84
N SER A 208 -24.18 -8.76 4.46
CA SER A 208 -24.00 -8.75 5.91
C SER A 208 -22.64 -8.17 6.29
N PRO A 209 -22.50 -7.54 7.48
CA PRO A 209 -21.18 -7.34 8.06
C PRO A 209 -20.49 -8.69 8.31
N PHE A 210 -19.16 -8.67 8.30
CA PHE A 210 -18.32 -9.81 8.60
C PHE A 210 -17.01 -9.32 9.23
N PHE A 211 -16.90 -9.48 10.55
CA PHE A 211 -15.77 -8.98 11.32
C PHE A 211 -14.76 -10.08 11.64
N SER A 212 -13.54 -9.68 12.00
CA SER A 212 -12.53 -10.62 12.48
C SER A 212 -13.07 -11.44 13.65
N GLY A 213 -13.04 -12.77 13.52
CA GLY A 213 -13.55 -13.69 14.53
C GLY A 213 -14.99 -14.18 14.29
N ASP A 214 -15.71 -13.59 13.33
CA ASP A 214 -16.98 -14.16 12.86
C ASP A 214 -16.72 -15.44 12.05
N VAL A 215 -17.71 -16.35 12.03
CA VAL A 215 -17.65 -17.62 11.31
C VAL A 215 -18.87 -17.75 10.41
N ALA A 216 -18.66 -17.98 9.12
CA ALA A 216 -19.73 -18.27 8.17
C ALA A 216 -19.90 -19.78 8.00
N HIS A 217 -21.13 -20.27 8.18
CA HIS A 217 -21.57 -21.61 7.85
C HIS A 217 -22.34 -21.53 6.54
N ILE A 218 -21.85 -22.20 5.50
CA ILE A 218 -22.38 -22.08 4.14
C ILE A 218 -22.76 -23.47 3.64
N SER A 219 -23.96 -23.59 3.07
CA SER A 219 -24.45 -24.76 2.36
C SER A 219 -25.12 -24.33 1.05
N ALA A 220 -25.54 -25.28 0.23
CA ALA A 220 -26.26 -25.00 -1.00
C ALA A 220 -27.54 -24.15 -0.77
N ASP A 221 -28.19 -24.30 0.39
CA ASP A 221 -29.49 -23.70 0.69
C ASP A 221 -29.42 -22.49 1.63
N GLU A 222 -28.37 -22.38 2.46
CA GLU A 222 -28.31 -21.38 3.53
C GLU A 222 -26.88 -20.84 3.73
N VAL A 223 -26.80 -19.53 3.99
CA VAL A 223 -25.62 -18.85 4.53
C VAL A 223 -25.96 -18.29 5.91
N ARG A 224 -25.23 -18.72 6.95
CA ARG A 224 -25.44 -18.30 8.34
C ARG A 224 -24.13 -17.80 8.94
N ILE A 225 -24.10 -16.56 9.43
CA ILE A 225 -22.93 -15.96 10.08
C ILE A 225 -23.11 -15.98 11.60
N GLU A 226 -22.19 -16.63 12.31
CA GLU A 226 -22.09 -16.62 13.76
C GLU A 226 -21.03 -15.60 14.20
N LYS A 227 -21.47 -14.59 14.95
CA LYS A 227 -20.59 -13.52 15.41
C LYS A 227 -19.60 -14.02 16.45
N GLN A 228 -18.33 -13.68 16.29
CA GLN A 228 -17.25 -13.96 17.25
C GLN A 228 -17.16 -15.43 17.69
N ALA A 229 -17.52 -16.35 16.79
CA ALA A 229 -17.55 -17.79 17.03
C ALA A 229 -16.21 -18.48 16.73
N SER A 230 -15.22 -17.76 16.21
CA SER A 230 -13.88 -18.29 15.97
C SER A 230 -13.14 -18.57 17.28
N ASP A 231 -12.55 -19.76 17.38
CA ASP A 231 -11.77 -20.17 18.56
C ASP A 231 -10.37 -19.53 18.62
N PHE A 232 -9.89 -18.90 17.53
CA PHE A 232 -8.51 -18.41 17.42
C PHE A 232 -8.39 -16.90 17.21
N VAL A 233 -9.45 -16.23 16.76
CA VAL A 233 -9.49 -14.76 16.58
C VAL A 233 -10.75 -14.20 17.21
N ARG A 234 -10.60 -13.10 17.94
CA ARG A 234 -11.73 -12.35 18.49
C ARG A 234 -11.43 -10.86 18.57
N VAL A 235 -12.44 -10.05 18.34
CA VAL A 235 -12.44 -8.63 18.68
C VAL A 235 -12.43 -8.51 20.21
N ARG A 236 -11.48 -7.72 20.72
CA ARG A 236 -11.43 -7.37 22.15
C ARG A 236 -12.20 -6.08 22.44
N GLU A 237 -12.06 -5.11 21.55
CA GLU A 237 -12.65 -3.79 21.62
C GLU A 237 -13.03 -3.37 20.19
N ASP A 238 -14.25 -2.85 20.04
CA ASP A 238 -14.75 -2.32 18.76
C ASP A 238 -14.36 -0.84 18.65
N ASP A 239 -13.26 -0.63 17.95
CA ASP A 239 -12.67 0.67 17.67
C ASP A 239 -12.97 1.18 16.26
N SER A 240 -13.99 0.63 15.57
CA SER A 240 -14.30 0.99 14.18
C SER A 240 -14.61 2.48 13.99
N HIS A 241 -15.00 3.18 15.05
CA HIS A 241 -15.19 4.63 15.01
C HIS A 241 -13.89 5.42 14.77
N LEU A 242 -12.72 4.86 15.07
CA LEU A 242 -11.40 5.51 14.90
C LEU A 242 -10.94 5.60 13.44
N ILE A 243 -11.55 4.84 12.53
CA ILE A 243 -11.29 4.91 11.08
C ILE A 243 -12.32 5.76 10.34
N THR A 244 -13.17 6.52 11.06
CA THR A 244 -14.12 7.42 10.42
C THR A 244 -13.40 8.43 9.54
N PHE A 245 -13.73 8.48 8.27
CA PHE A 245 -13.15 9.44 7.34
C PHE A 245 -13.45 10.89 7.74
N LYS A 246 -12.41 11.65 8.06
CA LYS A 246 -12.48 13.07 8.42
C LYS A 246 -11.27 13.79 7.82
N PRO A 247 -11.27 14.09 6.51
CA PRO A 247 -10.11 14.70 5.84
C PRO A 247 -9.82 16.13 6.30
N HIS A 248 -10.71 16.74 7.09
CA HIS A 248 -10.52 18.05 7.73
C HIS A 248 -10.10 17.94 9.20
N ALA A 249 -9.80 16.74 9.70
CA ALA A 249 -9.25 16.55 11.04
C ALA A 249 -7.88 17.21 11.15
N TYR A 250 -7.41 17.35 12.40
CA TYR A 250 -6.08 17.86 12.68
C TYR A 250 -5.00 16.94 12.10
N VAL A 251 -4.09 17.52 11.33
CA VAL A 251 -2.89 16.84 10.82
C VAL A 251 -1.72 17.26 11.72
N PRO A 252 -1.04 16.32 12.41
CA PRO A 252 0.16 16.61 13.17
C PRO A 252 1.26 17.23 12.31
N VAL A 253 2.14 18.04 12.93
CA VAL A 253 3.37 18.49 12.26
C VAL A 253 4.27 17.27 12.02
N VAL A 254 5.03 17.27 10.92
CA VAL A 254 6.06 16.23 10.70
C VAL A 254 7.12 16.36 11.79
N THR A 255 7.45 15.25 12.45
CA THR A 255 8.49 15.19 13.48
C THR A 255 9.21 13.86 13.42
N THR A 256 10.50 13.84 13.75
CA THR A 256 11.22 12.56 13.94
C THR A 256 10.67 11.78 15.13
N GLN A 257 10.66 10.45 15.01
CA GLN A 257 10.39 9.55 16.13
C GLN A 257 11.63 9.33 17.02
N THR A 258 12.80 9.84 16.62
CA THR A 258 14.05 9.69 17.36
C THR A 258 14.04 10.57 18.60
N THR A 259 13.84 9.91 19.75
CA THR A 259 13.78 10.54 21.07
C THR A 259 15.13 10.64 21.77
N ASP A 260 16.11 9.79 21.42
CA ASP A 260 17.47 9.85 21.95
C ASP A 260 18.22 11.05 21.32
N PRO A 261 18.65 12.05 22.12
CA PRO A 261 19.39 13.20 21.61
C PRO A 261 20.69 12.82 20.88
N THR A 262 21.36 11.75 21.31
CA THR A 262 22.63 11.32 20.70
C THR A 262 22.42 10.79 19.29
N GLU A 263 21.37 9.98 19.12
CA GLU A 263 20.99 9.44 17.81
C GLU A 263 20.46 10.54 16.90
N TYR A 264 19.67 11.48 17.43
CA TYR A 264 19.22 12.64 16.67
C TYR A 264 20.40 13.49 16.16
N GLU A 265 21.40 13.77 17.01
CA GLU A 265 22.60 14.48 16.58
C GLU A 265 23.35 13.74 15.46
N ARG A 266 23.41 12.41 15.52
CA ARG A 266 24.02 11.57 14.48
C ARG A 266 23.24 11.64 13.17
N GLU A 267 21.91 11.50 13.21
CA GLU A 267 21.04 11.63 12.04
C GLU A 267 21.26 12.96 11.34
N MET A 268 21.25 14.06 12.11
CA MET A 268 21.44 15.39 11.56
C MET A 268 22.83 15.57 10.94
N GLN A 269 23.89 14.99 11.54
CA GLN A 269 25.22 15.00 10.93
C GLN A 269 25.28 14.25 9.59
N VAL A 270 24.60 13.10 9.49
CA VAL A 270 24.51 12.35 8.23
C VAL A 270 23.79 13.17 7.16
N ILE A 271 22.68 13.79 7.53
CA ILE A 271 21.87 14.62 6.63
C ILE A 271 22.63 15.86 6.17
N ASP A 272 23.22 16.62 7.10
CA ASP A 272 23.99 17.83 6.76
C ASP A 272 25.15 17.47 5.83
N ASN A 273 25.89 16.40 6.12
CA ASN A 273 26.98 15.93 5.27
C ASN A 273 26.49 15.51 3.87
N PHE A 274 25.37 14.80 3.78
CA PHE A 274 24.78 14.41 2.50
C PHE A 274 24.34 15.64 1.69
N ILE A 275 23.65 16.58 2.32
CA ILE A 275 23.12 17.78 1.66
C ILE A 275 24.25 18.69 1.17
N GLU A 276 25.26 18.94 2.01
CA GLU A 276 26.35 19.85 1.69
C GLU A 276 27.34 19.26 0.68
N ASN A 277 27.58 17.94 0.71
CA ASN A 277 28.65 17.33 -0.08
C ASN A 277 28.18 16.47 -1.25
N CYS A 278 26.92 16.01 -1.28
CA CYS A 278 26.46 15.06 -2.29
C CYS A 278 25.19 15.49 -3.02
N PHE A 279 24.22 16.06 -2.31
CA PHE A 279 22.87 16.28 -2.83
C PHE A 279 22.83 17.07 -4.14
N LEU A 280 23.48 18.25 -4.16
CA LEU A 280 23.50 19.09 -5.36
C LEU A 280 24.23 18.40 -6.52
N GLU A 281 25.34 17.71 -6.25
CA GLU A 281 26.07 16.99 -7.31
C GLU A 281 25.19 15.92 -7.96
N ARG A 282 24.47 15.14 -7.16
CA ARG A 282 23.59 14.09 -7.68
C ARG A 282 22.43 14.67 -8.48
N ILE A 283 21.78 15.72 -7.99
CA ILE A 283 20.75 16.47 -8.72
C ILE A 283 21.26 16.96 -10.07
N LEU A 284 22.49 17.51 -10.12
CA LEU A 284 23.07 18.03 -11.35
C LEU A 284 23.45 16.93 -12.36
N ASN A 285 23.54 15.68 -11.91
CA ASN A 285 23.79 14.53 -12.76
C ASN A 285 22.50 13.75 -13.10
N SER A 286 21.34 14.19 -12.61
CA SER A 286 20.04 13.59 -12.90
C SER A 286 19.65 13.80 -14.36
N GLU A 287 19.01 12.79 -14.95
CA GLU A 287 18.39 12.89 -16.28
C GLU A 287 17.23 13.89 -16.29
N LEU A 288 16.63 14.17 -15.13
CA LEU A 288 15.49 15.09 -14.97
C LEU A 288 15.91 16.56 -14.87
N LEU A 289 17.22 16.86 -14.75
CA LEU A 289 17.72 18.22 -14.62
C LEU A 289 17.18 19.15 -15.73
N GLY A 290 17.16 18.66 -16.98
CA GLY A 290 16.64 19.42 -18.11
C GLY A 290 15.16 19.78 -17.97
N GLY A 291 14.36 18.87 -17.38
CA GLY A 291 12.95 19.12 -17.05
C GLY A 291 12.81 20.18 -15.97
N TRP A 292 13.54 20.03 -14.85
CA TRP A 292 13.52 20.99 -13.76
C TRP A 292 13.93 22.41 -14.20
N GLN A 293 14.95 22.52 -15.06
CA GLN A 293 15.37 23.81 -15.64
C GLN A 293 14.36 24.36 -16.65
N HIS A 294 13.84 23.51 -17.55
CA HIS A 294 12.85 23.91 -18.54
C HIS A 294 11.63 24.55 -17.88
N TRP A 295 11.15 23.94 -16.80
CA TRP A 295 9.99 24.39 -16.03
C TRP A 295 10.32 25.44 -14.97
N GLN A 296 11.58 25.87 -14.85
CA GLN A 296 12.02 26.89 -13.90
C GLN A 296 11.60 26.57 -12.46
N ILE A 297 11.73 25.30 -12.08
CA ILE A 297 11.30 24.80 -10.78
C ILE A 297 12.13 25.43 -9.67
N VAL A 298 11.46 25.94 -8.64
CA VAL A 298 12.06 26.18 -7.34
C VAL A 298 11.72 25.01 -6.44
N TYR A 299 12.73 24.21 -6.12
CA TYR A 299 12.61 23.04 -5.27
C TYR A 299 13.02 23.38 -3.84
N GLN A 300 12.21 22.99 -2.86
CA GLN A 300 12.51 23.14 -1.44
C GLN A 300 12.41 21.79 -0.71
N LEU A 301 13.50 21.40 -0.07
CA LEU A 301 13.57 20.29 0.88
C LEU A 301 13.51 20.84 2.30
N GLU A 302 12.56 20.39 3.10
CA GLU A 302 12.47 20.66 4.53
C GLU A 302 12.68 19.39 5.35
N VAL A 303 13.63 19.45 6.29
CA VAL A 303 13.92 18.36 7.22
C VAL A 303 13.44 18.74 8.62
N PHE A 304 12.55 17.91 9.16
CA PHE A 304 11.91 18.11 10.46
C PHE A 304 12.61 17.28 11.54
N GLY A 305 13.05 17.94 12.60
CA GLY A 305 13.67 17.30 13.76
C GLY A 305 12.68 16.98 14.87
N GLN A 306 13.16 17.07 16.11
CA GLN A 306 12.35 16.87 17.32
C GLN A 306 11.28 17.95 17.48
N GLU A 307 10.21 17.64 18.23
CA GLU A 307 9.09 18.55 18.48
C GLU A 307 9.56 19.89 19.07
N GLY A 308 9.01 20.99 18.56
CA GLY A 308 9.34 22.35 19.00
C GLY A 308 10.61 22.94 18.36
N LEU A 309 11.40 22.14 17.65
CA LEU A 309 12.50 22.64 16.83
C LEU A 309 11.99 23.16 15.49
N ARG A 310 12.67 24.18 14.94
CA ARG A 310 12.37 24.67 13.59
C ARG A 310 12.92 23.70 12.56
N PRO A 311 12.18 23.41 11.47
CA PRO A 311 12.72 22.62 10.37
C PRO A 311 13.90 23.33 9.72
N GLN A 312 14.84 22.54 9.18
CA GLN A 312 15.91 23.05 8.33
C GLN A 312 15.46 22.95 6.87
N ALA A 313 15.64 24.04 6.11
CA ALA A 313 15.24 24.10 4.71
C ALA A 313 16.46 24.28 3.81
N TRP A 314 16.42 23.64 2.63
CA TRP A 314 17.35 23.86 1.54
C TRP A 314 16.59 24.03 0.24
N THR A 315 17.04 24.98 -0.57
CA THR A 315 16.36 25.39 -1.81
C THR A 315 17.32 25.31 -2.99
N VAL A 316 16.81 24.82 -4.12
CA VAL A 316 17.46 24.89 -5.43
C VAL A 316 16.55 25.61 -6.41
N ASP A 317 17.02 26.71 -6.97
CA ASP A 317 16.31 27.45 -8.02
C ASP A 317 16.86 27.05 -9.40
N PHE A 318 16.14 26.18 -10.10
CA PHE A 318 16.50 25.71 -11.44
C PHE A 318 16.19 26.74 -12.53
N GLY A 319 15.48 27.83 -12.20
CA GLY A 319 15.17 28.92 -13.13
C GLY A 319 16.28 29.97 -13.27
N GLN A 320 17.30 29.95 -12.40
CA GLN A 320 18.38 30.94 -12.45
C GLN A 320 19.31 30.70 -13.64
N PRO A 321 19.78 31.78 -14.30
CA PRO A 321 20.83 31.67 -15.30
C PRO A 321 22.11 31.08 -14.72
N GLY A 322 22.66 30.07 -15.37
CA GLY A 322 23.91 29.42 -14.98
C GLY A 322 23.70 28.07 -14.30
N LYS A 323 24.68 27.65 -13.50
CA LYS A 323 24.65 26.36 -12.79
C LYS A 323 23.76 26.50 -11.54
N PRO A 324 22.73 25.65 -11.35
CA PRO A 324 21.92 25.65 -10.13
C PRO A 324 22.78 25.55 -8.88
N GLN A 325 22.38 26.27 -7.83
CA GLN A 325 23.06 26.30 -6.54
C GLN A 325 22.09 25.91 -5.43
N LEU A 326 22.63 25.19 -4.46
CA LEU A 326 21.94 24.88 -3.22
C LEU A 326 22.07 26.06 -2.26
N GLN A 327 20.94 26.51 -1.73
CA GLN A 327 20.86 27.61 -0.77
C GLN A 327 20.21 27.10 0.51
N LYS A 328 20.73 27.49 1.67
CA LYS A 328 20.10 27.18 2.96
C LYS A 328 19.00 28.21 3.24
N GLY A 329 17.81 27.72 3.61
CA GLY A 329 16.61 28.52 3.86
C GLY A 329 15.62 28.56 2.69
N ASP A 330 14.50 29.24 2.92
CA ASP A 330 13.51 29.55 1.89
C ASP A 330 13.90 30.82 1.11
N ILE A 331 13.46 30.90 -0.15
CA ILE A 331 13.65 32.09 -1.00
C ILE A 331 12.32 32.77 -1.37
N GLY A 332 11.24 32.45 -0.65
CA GLY A 332 9.91 33.01 -0.86
C GLY A 332 9.15 32.51 -2.10
N LYS A 333 9.62 31.45 -2.77
CA LYS A 333 8.94 30.78 -3.89
C LYS A 333 9.18 29.27 -3.79
N ILE A 334 8.14 28.46 -4.00
CA ILE A 334 8.24 26.99 -4.03
C ILE A 334 7.32 26.46 -5.14
N ASN A 335 7.88 25.69 -6.06
CA ASN A 335 7.13 24.95 -7.08
C ASN A 335 7.05 23.46 -6.76
N LEU A 336 8.07 22.92 -6.11
CA LEU A 336 8.15 21.52 -5.71
C LEU A 336 8.65 21.47 -4.27
N TYR A 337 7.87 20.84 -3.39
CA TYR A 337 8.14 20.78 -1.96
C TYR A 337 8.28 19.34 -1.53
N GLU A 338 9.29 19.05 -0.70
CA GLU A 338 9.41 17.80 0.03
C GLU A 338 9.72 18.09 1.49
N GLY A 339 8.80 17.71 2.39
CA GLY A 339 8.97 17.77 3.83
C GLY A 339 9.13 16.36 4.38
N ILE A 340 10.21 16.10 5.11
CA ILE A 340 10.53 14.78 5.64
C ILE A 340 11.14 14.87 7.05
N SER A 341 10.85 13.93 7.93
CA SER A 341 11.53 13.82 9.23
C SER A 341 13.00 13.42 9.09
N SER A 342 13.83 13.82 10.06
CA SER A 342 15.28 13.49 10.07
C SER A 342 15.53 11.99 10.04
N SER A 343 14.79 11.22 10.84
CA SER A 343 14.92 9.76 10.93
C SER A 343 14.67 9.08 9.58
N GLU A 344 13.61 9.47 8.88
CA GLU A 344 13.23 8.90 7.60
C GLU A 344 14.22 9.28 6.49
N LEU A 345 14.68 10.54 6.45
CA LEU A 345 15.71 10.96 5.48
C LEU A 345 17.06 10.29 5.75
N CYS A 346 17.49 10.22 7.02
CA CYS A 346 18.71 9.49 7.40
C CYS A 346 18.61 8.02 6.99
N ALA A 347 17.47 7.39 7.23
CA ALA A 347 17.25 6.00 6.85
C ALA A 347 17.26 5.79 5.33
N LEU A 348 16.77 6.75 4.53
CA LEU A 348 16.90 6.73 3.06
C LEU A 348 18.37 6.83 2.64
N ILE A 349 19.13 7.78 3.21
CA ILE A 349 20.56 7.96 2.94
C ILE A 349 21.36 6.69 3.26
N GLU A 350 21.03 6.02 4.35
CA GLU A 350 21.71 4.79 4.81
C GLU A 350 21.16 3.51 4.16
N GLY A 351 20.09 3.60 3.36
CA GLY A 351 19.46 2.46 2.72
C GLY A 351 18.78 1.48 3.69
N THR A 352 18.29 1.97 4.83
CA THR A 352 17.69 1.16 5.91
C THR A 352 16.16 1.24 5.97
N THR A 353 15.53 1.98 5.05
CA THR A 353 14.08 2.13 4.87
C THR A 353 13.67 1.97 3.40
N SER A 354 12.36 2.04 3.12
CA SER A 354 11.79 2.05 1.76
C SER A 354 10.70 3.13 1.62
N TRP A 355 10.34 3.45 0.38
CA TRP A 355 9.28 4.42 0.09
C TRP A 355 7.90 3.98 0.55
N ASP A 356 7.61 2.67 0.58
CA ASP A 356 6.37 2.17 1.21
C ASP A 356 6.19 2.70 2.62
N TYR A 357 7.20 2.58 3.48
CA TYR A 357 7.08 3.08 4.84
C TYR A 357 7.02 4.61 4.87
N VAL A 358 7.95 5.27 4.18
CA VAL A 358 8.10 6.73 4.20
C VAL A 358 6.82 7.43 3.72
N THR A 359 6.17 6.90 2.69
CA THR A 359 4.98 7.51 2.10
C THR A 359 3.71 7.20 2.89
N LEU A 360 3.65 6.05 3.57
CA LEU A 360 2.45 5.63 4.29
C LEU A 360 2.43 6.08 5.75
N CYS A 361 3.56 6.47 6.33
CA CYS A 361 3.60 6.95 7.72
C CYS A 361 3.16 8.42 7.89
N GLY A 362 3.03 9.19 6.80
CA GLY A 362 2.60 10.60 6.85
C GLY A 362 3.65 11.58 7.40
N ASN A 363 4.87 11.10 7.69
CA ASN A 363 6.06 11.89 8.03
C ASN A 363 6.89 12.31 6.79
N TYR A 364 6.46 11.91 5.60
CA TYR A 364 6.85 12.52 4.34
C TYR A 364 5.64 13.22 3.72
N ARG A 365 5.82 14.45 3.25
CA ARG A 365 4.76 15.23 2.60
C ARG A 365 5.34 15.99 1.43
N THR A 366 4.70 15.88 0.28
CA THR A 366 5.10 16.55 -0.95
C THR A 366 3.92 17.23 -1.62
N PHE A 367 4.19 18.31 -2.33
CA PHE A 367 3.28 18.87 -3.31
C PHE A 367 4.06 19.45 -4.49
N ASN A 368 3.41 19.51 -5.64
CA ASN A 368 3.93 20.20 -6.81
C ASN A 368 2.90 21.19 -7.40
N ASN A 369 3.37 22.41 -7.64
CA ASN A 369 2.69 23.49 -8.35
C ASN A 369 3.61 23.96 -9.48
N ILE A 370 3.81 23.09 -10.45
CA ILE A 370 4.73 23.30 -11.58
C ILE A 370 4.02 24.13 -12.65
N TYR A 371 4.62 25.26 -13.01
CA TYR A 371 4.22 26.13 -14.11
C TYR A 371 5.44 26.92 -14.55
N ARG A 372 5.42 27.39 -15.80
CA ARG A 372 6.47 28.25 -16.35
C ARG A 372 5.89 29.59 -16.77
N ILE A 373 6.58 30.68 -16.42
CA ILE A 373 6.21 32.04 -16.84
C ILE A 373 7.14 32.46 -17.97
N THR A 374 6.55 32.87 -19.09
CA THR A 374 7.27 33.44 -20.24
C THR A 374 6.84 34.89 -20.46
N ASN A 375 7.51 35.59 -21.36
CA ASN A 375 7.15 36.98 -21.69
C ASN A 375 5.74 37.03 -22.30
N GLY A 376 4.74 37.37 -21.49
CA GLY A 376 3.34 37.45 -21.87
C GLY A 376 2.55 36.14 -21.80
N GLY A 377 3.08 35.09 -21.16
CA GLY A 377 2.44 33.78 -21.13
C GLY A 377 2.66 32.99 -19.83
N LEU A 378 1.74 32.05 -19.58
CA LEU A 378 1.84 31.02 -18.56
C LEU A 378 1.68 29.66 -19.24
N GLU A 379 2.60 28.75 -18.97
CA GLU A 379 2.59 27.39 -19.49
C GLU A 379 2.43 26.40 -18.35
N LEU A 380 1.63 25.36 -18.60
CA LEU A 380 1.39 24.26 -17.68
C LEU A 380 2.01 22.97 -18.24
N PRO A 381 2.51 22.08 -17.37
CA PRO A 381 2.93 20.76 -17.81
C PRO A 381 1.77 19.99 -18.45
N PRO A 382 2.05 19.09 -19.41
CA PRO A 382 1.04 18.14 -19.88
C PRO A 382 0.47 17.28 -18.73
N GLU A 383 -0.68 16.65 -18.96
CA GLU A 383 -1.34 15.82 -17.92
C GLU A 383 -0.48 14.62 -17.49
N ASP A 384 0.28 14.04 -18.43
CA ASP A 384 1.25 12.99 -18.14
C ASP A 384 2.56 13.59 -17.62
N LYS A 385 2.72 13.59 -16.29
CA LYS A 385 3.85 14.17 -15.55
C LYS A 385 5.07 13.24 -15.40
N SER A 386 4.99 12.00 -15.87
CA SER A 386 5.98 10.93 -15.61
C SER A 386 7.41 11.27 -16.07
N ASN A 387 7.56 12.02 -17.17
CA ASN A 387 8.85 12.19 -17.85
C ASN A 387 9.64 13.47 -17.50
N TYR A 388 9.17 14.31 -16.58
CA TYR A 388 9.81 15.63 -16.33
C TYR A 388 9.55 16.23 -14.95
N ALA A 389 8.86 15.52 -14.05
CA ALA A 389 8.38 16.08 -12.79
C ALA A 389 8.39 15.05 -11.64
N LEU A 390 9.45 14.25 -11.53
CA LEU A 390 9.67 13.48 -10.30
C LEU A 390 10.30 14.37 -9.23
N GLU A 391 9.91 14.10 -7.99
CA GLU A 391 10.48 14.64 -6.78
C GLU A 391 11.99 14.32 -6.70
N PRO A 392 12.89 15.30 -6.44
CA PRO A 392 14.32 15.06 -6.35
C PRO A 392 14.71 13.95 -5.36
N LEU A 393 14.06 13.80 -4.19
CA LEU A 393 14.41 12.67 -3.33
C LEU A 393 14.07 11.32 -3.97
N MET A 394 12.96 11.19 -4.69
CA MET A 394 12.59 9.96 -5.40
C MET A 394 13.59 9.63 -6.53
N ASP A 395 14.08 10.65 -7.24
CA ASP A 395 15.14 10.49 -8.25
C ASP A 395 16.48 10.05 -7.60
N LEU A 396 16.81 10.61 -6.43
CA LEU A 396 18.03 10.28 -5.71
C LEU A 396 17.95 8.95 -4.95
N PHE A 397 16.77 8.51 -4.57
CA PHE A 397 16.54 7.25 -3.88
C PHE A 397 15.47 6.51 -4.66
N PRO A 398 15.79 5.91 -5.82
CA PRO A 398 14.77 5.31 -6.67
C PRO A 398 14.03 4.21 -5.92
N TRP A 399 12.71 4.17 -6.09
CA TRP A 399 11.90 3.03 -5.67
C TRP A 399 12.14 1.89 -6.67
N ASP A 400 13.17 1.08 -6.38
CA ASP A 400 13.58 -0.04 -7.21
C ASP A 400 13.43 -1.39 -6.49
N ASN A 401 13.51 -2.47 -7.27
CA ASN A 401 13.48 -3.85 -6.75
C ASN A 401 14.56 -4.10 -5.68
N ASP A 402 15.69 -3.40 -5.75
CA ASP A 402 16.77 -3.53 -4.78
C ASP A 402 16.37 -2.94 -3.42
N MET A 403 15.68 -1.78 -3.40
CA MET A 403 15.10 -1.19 -2.20
C MET A 403 14.05 -2.12 -1.57
N ASP A 404 13.13 -2.64 -2.37
CA ASP A 404 12.10 -3.56 -1.89
C ASP A 404 12.70 -4.87 -1.37
N ARG A 405 13.74 -5.38 -2.04
CA ARG A 405 14.48 -6.54 -1.54
C ARG A 405 15.16 -6.25 -0.20
N ARG A 406 15.86 -5.12 -0.06
CA ARG A 406 16.50 -4.74 1.21
C ARG A 406 15.49 -4.62 2.35
N LYS A 407 14.32 -4.01 2.07
CA LYS A 407 13.19 -3.89 3.01
C LYS A 407 12.80 -5.24 3.59
N TYR A 408 12.42 -6.21 2.74
CA TYR A 408 12.00 -7.54 3.23
C TYR A 408 13.14 -8.33 3.84
N MET A 409 14.34 -8.28 3.26
CA MET A 409 15.49 -9.00 3.79
C MET A 409 15.88 -8.52 5.19
N LYS A 410 15.74 -7.24 5.51
CA LYS A 410 15.97 -6.74 6.88
C LYS A 410 15.12 -7.50 7.90
N ASP A 411 13.85 -7.74 7.59
CA ASP A 411 12.96 -8.52 8.45
C ASP A 411 13.29 -10.01 8.44
N VAL A 412 13.72 -10.58 7.31
CA VAL A 412 14.21 -11.97 7.27
C VAL A 412 15.38 -12.13 8.24
N HIS A 413 16.41 -11.29 8.16
CA HIS A 413 17.56 -11.33 9.08
C HIS A 413 17.14 -11.10 10.54
N ARG A 414 16.12 -10.26 10.75
CA ARG A 414 15.60 -9.98 12.09
C ARG A 414 14.87 -11.18 12.69
N TRP A 415 14.08 -11.91 11.92
CA TRP A 415 13.11 -12.89 12.44
C TRP A 415 13.44 -14.35 12.15
N LYS A 416 14.21 -14.66 11.09
CA LYS A 416 14.58 -16.03 10.74
C LYS A 416 15.27 -16.73 11.91
N GLY A 417 14.81 -17.95 12.22
CA GLY A 417 15.37 -18.79 13.29
C GLY A 417 15.13 -18.28 14.72
N LYS A 418 14.37 -17.20 14.89
CA LYS A 418 13.97 -16.70 16.22
C LYS A 418 12.55 -17.19 16.49
N ALA A 419 12.39 -17.99 17.53
CA ALA A 419 11.09 -18.35 18.07
C ALA A 419 10.71 -17.35 19.17
N TYR A 420 9.42 -17.00 19.23
CA TYR A 420 8.83 -16.30 20.38
C TYR A 420 8.65 -17.25 21.55
#